data_AF-A0ABD1V5K5-F1
#
_entry.id   AF-A0ABD1V5K5-F1
#
_cell.length_a   1.000
_cell.length_b   1.000
_cell.length_c   1.000
_cell.angle_alpha   90.00
_cell.angle_beta   90.00
_cell.angle_gamma   90.00
#
_symmetry.space_group_name_H-M   'P 1'
#
loop_
_entity.id
_entity.type
_entity.pdbx_description
1 polymer ?
#
loop_
_entity_poly.entity_id
_entity_poly.type
_entity_poly.pdbx_seq_one_letter_code
_entity_poly.pdbx_strand_id
1 'polypeptide(L)'
;MQSRIFDPAPPGKRKVVVATNIAEASLTIDGIFYVIDPGFAKQNVYNPKQGLDSLVITPISQASAKQRAGRAGRTGPGKCYRLYTESAFHNEMSPTSIPEIQRINLGMTTLTMKAMGINDLLSFDFMDPPSPQALISAMEQLYSLGALDEEGLLTKLGRKMA
;
A
#
# COMPACT_ATOMS: atom_id res chain seq x y z
N MET A 1 14.60 10.99 16.02
CA MET A 1 15.17 9.67 15.67
C MET A 1 15.27 9.46 14.17
N GLN A 2 14.21 9.74 13.39
CA GLN A 2 14.21 9.56 11.93
C GLN A 2 15.19 10.48 11.17
N SER A 3 15.51 11.68 11.68
CA SER A 3 16.43 12.63 11.03
C SER A 3 17.87 12.13 10.82
N ARG A 4 18.33 11.15 11.61
CA ARG A 4 19.70 10.59 11.51
C ARG A 4 20.00 9.95 10.15
N ILE A 5 18.96 9.59 9.39
CA ILE A 5 19.12 9.05 8.04
C ILE A 5 19.57 10.11 7.03
N PHE A 6 19.57 11.40 7.38
CA PHE A 6 20.07 12.48 6.54
C PHE A 6 21.51 12.90 6.89
N ASP A 7 22.01 12.53 8.06
CA ASP A 7 23.38 12.86 8.46
C ASP A 7 24.41 12.21 7.53
N PRO A 8 25.48 12.91 7.13
CA PRO A 8 26.52 12.32 6.29
C PRO A 8 27.24 11.16 6.98
N ALA A 9 27.83 10.26 6.19
CA ALA A 9 28.67 9.21 6.73
C ALA A 9 29.96 9.81 7.35
N PRO A 10 30.42 9.34 8.52
CA PRO A 10 31.72 9.74 9.04
C PRO A 10 32.86 9.43 8.05
N PRO A 11 33.94 10.23 8.04
CA PRO A 11 35.08 10.00 7.14
C PRO A 11 35.63 8.56 7.24
N GLY A 12 35.89 7.94 6.09
CA GLY A 12 36.40 6.57 6.01
C GLY A 12 35.39 5.47 6.33
N LYS A 13 34.12 5.80 6.62
CA LYS A 13 33.06 4.82 6.93
C LYS A 13 31.95 4.86 5.90
N ARG A 14 31.23 3.74 5.79
CA ARG A 14 30.00 3.63 4.97
C ARG A 14 28.78 3.78 5.86
N LYS A 15 27.80 4.54 5.38
CA LYS A 15 26.47 4.59 5.97
C LYS A 15 25.63 3.44 5.40
N VAL A 16 24.96 2.72 6.27
CA VAL A 16 23.98 1.68 5.90
C VAL A 16 22.63 2.10 6.47
N VAL A 17 21.63 2.17 5.60
CA VAL A 17 20.25 2.45 5.99
C VAL A 17 19.43 1.19 5.78
N VAL A 18 18.90 0.64 6.87
CA VAL A 18 17.93 -0.46 6.81
C VAL A 18 16.55 0.17 6.82
N ALA A 19 15.79 -0.04 5.75
CA ALA A 19 14.50 0.59 5.55
C ALA A 19 13.44 -0.42 5.09
N THR A 20 12.18 -0.10 5.35
CA THR A 20 11.03 -0.75 4.74
C THR A 20 10.75 -0.16 3.36
N ASN A 21 9.62 -0.53 2.75
CA ASN A 21 9.09 0.07 1.54
C ASN A 21 8.86 1.61 1.62
N ILE A 22 9.01 2.25 2.79
CA ILE A 22 9.03 3.73 2.89
C ILE A 22 10.15 4.34 2.03
N ALA A 23 11.31 3.67 1.93
CA ALA A 23 12.43 4.17 1.13
C ALA A 23 12.17 4.08 -0.38
N GLU A 24 11.15 3.34 -0.81
CA GLU A 24 10.80 3.15 -2.22
C GLU A 24 10.19 4.39 -2.85
N ALA A 25 9.35 5.11 -2.11
CA ALA A 25 8.61 6.27 -2.59
C ALA A 25 8.89 7.52 -1.74
N SER A 26 8.70 7.43 -0.42
CA SER A 26 8.45 8.59 0.45
C SER A 26 9.70 9.28 1.02
N LEU A 27 10.89 8.72 0.89
CA LEU A 27 12.13 9.30 1.44
C LEU A 27 13.24 9.42 0.41
N THR A 28 13.83 10.61 0.33
CA THR A 28 15.04 10.87 -0.48
C THR A 28 16.23 10.95 0.46
N ILE A 29 17.08 9.93 0.42
CA ILE A 29 18.34 9.91 1.16
C ILE A 29 19.45 10.15 0.12
N ASP A 30 20.24 11.19 0.34
CA ASP A 30 21.37 11.50 -0.53
C ASP A 30 22.53 10.53 -0.32
N GLY A 31 23.32 10.32 -1.36
CA GLY A 31 24.53 9.49 -1.30
C GLY A 31 24.28 7.98 -1.26
N ILE A 32 23.10 7.52 -1.69
CA ILE A 32 22.83 6.08 -1.87
C ILE A 32 23.38 5.63 -3.23
N PHE A 33 24.48 4.85 -3.18
CA PHE A 33 25.09 4.23 -4.37
C PHE A 33 24.77 2.74 -4.52
N TYR A 34 24.34 2.11 -3.43
CA TYR A 34 24.11 0.66 -3.36
C TYR A 34 22.74 0.37 -2.77
N VAL A 35 21.97 -0.47 -3.45
CA VAL A 35 20.69 -1.01 -2.96
C VAL A 35 20.81 -2.52 -2.88
N ILE A 36 20.33 -3.10 -1.78
CA ILE A 36 20.17 -4.55 -1.60
C ILE A 36 18.67 -4.80 -1.50
N ASP A 37 18.09 -5.45 -2.49
CA ASP A 37 16.65 -5.67 -2.59
C ASP A 37 16.31 -7.15 -2.34
N PRO A 38 15.68 -7.48 -1.20
CA PRO A 38 15.25 -8.84 -0.92
C PRO A 38 14.03 -9.26 -1.76
N GLY A 39 13.33 -8.34 -2.44
CA GLY A 39 12.19 -8.68 -3.28
C GLY A 39 10.85 -8.83 -2.54
N PHE A 40 10.78 -8.42 -1.27
CA PHE A 40 9.57 -8.53 -0.46
C PHE A 40 9.10 -7.19 0.13
N ALA A 41 7.82 -7.13 0.47
CA ALA A 41 7.22 -6.08 1.28
C ALA A 41 6.20 -6.69 2.24
N LYS A 42 5.90 -5.98 3.34
CA LYS A 42 4.71 -6.28 4.14
C LYS A 42 3.55 -5.47 3.60
N GLN A 43 2.42 -6.13 3.35
CA GLN A 43 1.22 -5.50 2.82
C GLN A 43 0.03 -5.88 3.69
N ASN A 44 -0.84 -4.89 3.94
CA ASN A 44 -2.15 -5.15 4.55
C ASN A 44 -3.05 -5.82 3.51
N VAL A 45 -3.65 -6.94 3.91
CA VAL A 45 -4.61 -7.70 3.12
C VAL A 45 -5.82 -7.96 3.99
N TYR A 46 -6.98 -7.59 3.49
CA TYR A 46 -8.27 -7.84 4.12
C TYR A 46 -8.86 -9.15 3.60
N ASN A 47 -9.35 -9.99 4.50
CA ASN A 47 -10.11 -11.19 4.15
C ASN A 47 -11.62 -10.93 4.43
N PRO A 48 -12.44 -10.67 3.39
CA PRO A 48 -13.87 -10.38 3.58
C PRO A 48 -14.64 -11.51 4.24
N LYS A 49 -14.22 -12.77 4.06
CA LYS A 49 -14.90 -13.93 4.67
C LYS A 49 -14.66 -14.03 6.16
N GLN A 50 -13.51 -13.58 6.64
CA GLN A 50 -13.15 -13.61 8.06
C GLN A 50 -13.39 -12.27 8.75
N GLY A 51 -13.55 -11.18 8.00
CA GLY A 51 -13.71 -9.83 8.55
C GLY A 51 -12.43 -9.30 9.20
N LEU A 52 -11.25 -9.79 8.79
CA LEU A 52 -9.97 -9.48 9.44
C LEU A 52 -8.95 -8.91 8.45
N ASP A 53 -8.26 -7.86 8.91
CA ASP A 53 -7.05 -7.35 8.28
C ASP A 53 -5.83 -8.13 8.76
N SER A 54 -4.95 -8.49 7.83
CA SER A 54 -3.71 -9.21 8.10
C SER A 54 -2.53 -8.54 7.42
N LEU A 55 -1.41 -8.44 8.14
CA LEU A 55 -0.15 -7.95 7.59
C LEU A 55 0.69 -9.14 7.11
N VAL A 56 0.71 -9.36 5.80
CA VAL A 56 1.39 -10.51 5.18
C VAL A 56 2.64 -10.07 4.44
N ILE A 57 3.65 -10.95 4.40
CA ILE A 57 4.84 -10.75 3.57
C ILE A 57 4.49 -11.22 2.16
N THR A 58 4.65 -10.34 1.17
CA THR A 58 4.36 -10.61 -0.23
C THR A 58 5.57 -10.26 -1.11
N PRO A 59 5.74 -10.96 -2.25
CA PRO A 59 6.67 -10.51 -3.28
C PRO A 59 6.29 -9.11 -3.78
N ILE A 60 7.30 -8.30 -4.11
CA ILE A 60 7.08 -6.99 -4.72
C ILE A 60 6.75 -7.11 -6.21
N SER A 61 6.16 -6.05 -6.77
CA SER A 61 5.97 -5.94 -8.21
C SER A 61 7.27 -5.56 -8.92
N GLN A 62 7.32 -5.82 -10.23
CA GLN A 62 8.41 -5.38 -11.10
C GLN A 62 8.56 -3.86 -11.07
N ALA A 63 7.44 -3.11 -11.02
CA ALA A 63 7.44 -1.67 -10.87
C ALA A 63 8.12 -1.23 -9.55
N SER A 64 7.77 -1.87 -8.43
CA SER A 64 8.37 -1.60 -7.12
C SER A 64 9.88 -1.89 -7.10
N ALA A 65 10.29 -3.05 -7.62
CA ALA A 65 11.70 -3.43 -7.77
C ALA A 65 12.50 -2.43 -8.65
N LYS A 66 11.89 -1.88 -9.70
CA LYS A 66 12.49 -0.83 -10.54
C LYS A 66 12.63 0.48 -9.77
N GLN A 67 11.62 0.88 -8.98
CA GLN A 67 11.70 2.08 -8.15
C GLN A 67 12.80 1.96 -7.08
N ARG A 68 12.91 0.81 -6.42
CA ARG A 68 13.97 0.51 -5.45
C ARG A 68 15.36 0.59 -6.09
N ALA A 69 15.55 -0.02 -7.25
CA ALA A 69 16.81 0.08 -7.99
C ALA A 69 17.15 1.53 -8.36
N GLY A 70 16.14 2.34 -8.75
CA GLY A 70 16.30 3.76 -9.06
C GLY A 70 16.83 4.61 -7.91
N ARG A 71 16.72 4.15 -6.65
CA ARG A 71 17.28 4.88 -5.49
C ARG A 71 18.80 4.92 -5.50
N ALA A 72 19.47 3.91 -6.05
CA ALA A 72 20.92 3.91 -6.21
C ALA A 72 21.42 4.89 -7.28
N GLY A 73 20.55 5.34 -8.19
CA GLY A 73 20.92 6.13 -9.37
C GLY A 73 20.74 7.63 -9.23
N ARG A 74 20.47 8.15 -8.02
CA ARG A 74 20.06 9.55 -7.83
C ARG A 74 21.18 10.56 -7.92
N THR A 75 22.34 10.23 -7.35
CA THR A 75 23.51 11.12 -7.30
C THR A 75 24.59 10.75 -8.32
N GLY A 76 24.41 9.65 -9.04
CA GLY A 76 25.38 9.14 -10.01
C GLY A 76 25.17 7.65 -10.30
N PRO A 77 26.12 6.99 -11.01
CA PRO A 77 26.04 5.56 -11.30
C PRO A 77 26.00 4.73 -10.01
N GLY A 78 24.90 3.98 -9.82
CA GLY A 78 24.69 3.11 -8.67
C GLY A 78 24.56 1.64 -9.05
N LYS A 79 24.56 0.76 -8.05
CA LYS A 79 24.34 -0.69 -8.22
C LYS A 79 23.18 -1.17 -7.35
N CYS A 80 22.32 -2.00 -7.94
CA CYS A 80 21.25 -2.69 -7.23
C CYS A 80 21.55 -4.19 -7.23
N TYR A 81 21.62 -4.79 -6.04
CA TYR A 81 21.80 -6.21 -5.82
C TYR A 81 20.46 -6.83 -5.41
N ARG A 82 19.92 -7.69 -6.26
CA ARG A 82 18.65 -8.40 -6.01
C ARG A 82 18.95 -9.77 -5.42
N LEU A 83 18.25 -10.15 -4.36
CA LEU A 83 18.41 -11.46 -3.71
C LEU A 83 17.48 -12.53 -4.30
N TYR A 84 17.10 -12.36 -5.56
CA TYR A 84 16.21 -13.24 -6.32
C TYR A 84 16.71 -13.33 -7.76
N THR A 85 16.33 -14.42 -8.46
CA THR A 85 16.79 -14.68 -9.82
C THR A 85 16.10 -13.78 -10.83
N GLU A 86 16.71 -13.63 -12.00
CA GLU A 86 16.08 -12.95 -13.14
C GLU A 86 14.79 -13.67 -13.57
N SER A 87 14.77 -15.01 -13.52
CA SER A 87 13.55 -15.79 -13.77
C SER A 87 12.42 -15.42 -12.80
N ALA A 88 12.69 -15.33 -11.50
CA ALA A 88 11.68 -14.93 -10.50
C ALA A 88 11.16 -13.50 -10.76
N PHE A 89 12.05 -12.58 -11.17
CA PHE A 89 11.64 -11.21 -11.53
C PHE A 89 10.64 -11.17 -12.70
N HIS A 90 10.85 -12.00 -13.72
CA HIS A 90 10.01 -12.00 -14.92
C HIS A 90 8.76 -12.87 -14.80
N ASN A 91 8.85 -14.00 -14.09
CA ASN A 91 7.81 -15.03 -14.09
C ASN A 91 6.98 -15.06 -12.80
N GLU A 92 7.53 -14.65 -11.66
CA GLU A 92 6.85 -14.73 -10.36
C GLU A 92 6.33 -13.36 -9.89
N MET A 93 7.00 -12.26 -10.24
CA MET A 93 6.60 -10.92 -9.84
C MET A 93 5.58 -10.30 -10.81
N SER A 94 4.50 -9.74 -10.25
CA SER A 94 3.51 -9.00 -11.04
C SER A 94 4.11 -7.73 -11.66
N PRO A 95 3.67 -7.29 -12.85
CA PRO A 95 4.18 -6.07 -13.48
C PRO A 95 4.00 -4.83 -12.60
N THR A 96 2.81 -4.69 -12.01
CA THR A 96 2.41 -3.60 -11.13
C THR A 96 1.87 -4.14 -9.80
N SER A 97 1.87 -3.30 -8.78
CA SER A 97 1.30 -3.64 -7.48
C SER A 97 -0.23 -3.65 -7.58
N ILE A 98 -0.87 -4.58 -6.89
CA ILE A 98 -2.34 -4.60 -6.79
C ILE A 98 -2.81 -3.29 -6.11
N PRO A 99 -3.80 -2.59 -6.67
CA PRO A 99 -4.38 -1.38 -6.09
C PRO A 99 -4.77 -1.55 -4.62
N GLU A 100 -4.59 -0.50 -3.82
CA GLU A 100 -4.88 -0.53 -2.39
C GLU A 100 -6.37 -0.80 -2.13
N ILE A 101 -7.26 -0.13 -2.89
CA ILE A 101 -8.71 -0.29 -2.79
C ILE A 101 -9.19 -1.74 -3.00
N GLN A 102 -8.43 -2.56 -3.72
CA GLN A 102 -8.78 -3.97 -3.95
C GLN A 102 -8.33 -4.91 -2.82
N ARG A 103 -7.57 -4.41 -1.84
CA ARG A 103 -6.91 -5.25 -0.82
C ARG A 103 -7.19 -4.86 0.62
N ILE A 104 -7.74 -3.67 0.87
CA ILE A 104 -8.02 -3.17 2.22
C ILE A 104 -9.49 -3.34 2.60
N ASN A 105 -9.79 -3.22 3.90
CA ASN A 105 -11.15 -3.05 4.36
C ASN A 105 -11.72 -1.71 3.84
N LEU A 106 -12.88 -1.77 3.19
CA LEU A 106 -13.52 -0.62 2.58
C LEU A 106 -14.47 0.14 3.52
N GLY A 107 -14.71 -0.31 4.76
CA GLY A 107 -15.69 0.28 5.68
C GLY A 107 -15.53 1.80 5.85
N MET A 108 -14.31 2.28 6.11
CA MET A 108 -14.07 3.71 6.29
C MET A 108 -14.22 4.50 4.98
N THR A 109 -13.74 3.93 3.86
CA THR A 109 -13.89 4.53 2.53
C THR A 109 -15.35 4.63 2.13
N THR A 110 -16.12 3.56 2.30
CA THR A 110 -17.56 3.49 2.06
C THR A 110 -18.32 4.49 2.90
N LEU A 111 -17.99 4.60 4.20
CA LEU A 111 -18.59 5.58 5.10
C LEU A 111 -18.35 7.02 4.62
N THR A 112 -17.10 7.32 4.24
CA THR A 112 -16.69 8.64 3.74
C THR A 112 -17.40 8.97 2.42
N MET A 113 -17.45 8.02 1.47
CA MET A 113 -18.14 8.22 0.20
C MET A 113 -19.64 8.49 0.39
N LYS A 114 -20.29 7.73 1.29
CA LYS A 114 -21.69 7.97 1.65
C LYS A 114 -21.86 9.37 2.28
N ALA A 115 -20.91 9.81 3.10
CA ALA A 115 -20.96 11.13 3.75
C ALA A 115 -20.81 12.28 2.74
N MET A 116 -20.09 12.05 1.65
CA MET A 116 -20.01 12.94 0.49
C MET A 116 -21.28 12.94 -0.38
N GLY A 117 -22.27 12.08 -0.09
CA GLY A 117 -23.51 11.97 -0.85
C GLY A 117 -23.46 10.96 -2.00
N ILE A 118 -22.40 10.14 -2.10
CA ILE A 118 -22.29 9.09 -3.10
C ILE A 118 -23.04 7.85 -2.60
N ASN A 119 -24.28 7.70 -3.04
CA ASN A 119 -25.16 6.63 -2.58
C ASN A 119 -25.04 5.34 -3.40
N ASP A 120 -24.82 5.45 -4.70
CA ASP A 120 -24.60 4.29 -5.57
C ASP A 120 -23.10 4.03 -5.73
N LEU A 121 -22.60 3.12 -4.89
CA LEU A 121 -21.19 2.74 -4.87
C LEU A 121 -20.86 1.70 -5.94
N LEU A 122 -21.86 0.96 -6.43
CA LEU A 122 -21.62 -0.11 -7.42
C LEU A 122 -21.48 0.46 -8.83
N SER A 123 -22.14 1.58 -9.13
CA SER A 123 -21.98 2.31 -10.40
C SER A 123 -20.93 3.42 -10.35
N PHE A 124 -20.27 3.62 -9.20
CA PHE A 124 -19.24 4.64 -9.06
C PHE A 124 -18.03 4.32 -9.95
N ASP A 125 -17.55 5.33 -10.67
CA ASP A 125 -16.46 5.21 -11.66
C ASP A 125 -15.09 5.15 -10.96
N PHE A 126 -14.77 4.01 -10.37
CA PHE A 126 -13.44 3.75 -9.81
C PHE A 126 -12.42 3.50 -10.92
N MET A 127 -11.23 4.10 -10.81
CA MET A 127 -10.09 3.81 -11.70
C MET A 127 -9.75 2.31 -11.69
N ASP A 128 -9.66 1.74 -10.50
CA ASP A 128 -9.52 0.30 -10.27
C ASP A 128 -10.64 -0.14 -9.32
N PRO A 129 -11.74 -0.72 -9.82
CA PRO A 129 -12.88 -1.04 -8.97
C PRO A 129 -12.52 -2.15 -7.96
N PRO A 130 -12.96 -2.02 -6.69
CA PRO A 130 -12.92 -3.13 -5.76
C PRO A 130 -13.90 -4.24 -6.19
N SER A 131 -13.75 -5.44 -5.62
CA SER A 131 -14.75 -6.48 -5.85
C SER A 131 -16.12 -6.06 -5.27
N PRO A 132 -17.24 -6.37 -5.94
CA PRO A 132 -18.57 -6.07 -5.41
C PRO A 132 -18.80 -6.66 -4.02
N GLN A 133 -18.26 -7.85 -3.76
CA GLN A 133 -18.34 -8.50 -2.45
C GLN A 133 -17.68 -7.67 -1.35
N ALA A 134 -16.54 -7.02 -1.63
CA ALA A 134 -15.87 -6.17 -0.64
C ALA A 134 -16.70 -4.94 -0.29
N LEU A 135 -17.37 -4.33 -1.27
CA LEU A 135 -18.29 -3.20 -1.04
C LEU A 135 -19.53 -3.64 -0.25
N ILE A 136 -20.13 -4.77 -0.61
CA ILE A 136 -21.29 -5.33 0.09
C ILE A 136 -20.93 -5.60 1.55
N SER A 137 -19.82 -6.32 1.81
CA SER A 137 -19.39 -6.61 3.18
C SER A 137 -19.06 -5.35 3.99
N ALA A 138 -18.53 -4.29 3.35
CA ALA A 138 -18.33 -3.01 4.02
C ALA A 138 -19.67 -2.31 4.38
N MET A 139 -20.67 -2.35 3.49
CA MET A 139 -22.01 -1.82 3.77
C MET A 139 -22.71 -2.61 4.88
N GLU A 140 -22.64 -3.95 4.86
CA GLU A 140 -23.18 -4.82 5.91
C GLU A 140 -22.54 -4.55 7.27
N GLN A 141 -21.23 -4.32 7.29
CA GLN A 141 -20.50 -3.95 8.50
C GLN A 141 -20.98 -2.60 9.05
N LEU A 142 -21.12 -1.58 8.20
CA LEU A 142 -21.59 -0.26 8.62
C LEU A 142 -23.07 -0.26 9.06
N TYR A 143 -23.91 -1.07 8.42
CA TYR A 143 -25.29 -1.30 8.85
C TYR A 143 -25.32 -1.93 10.25
N SER A 144 -24.50 -2.97 10.47
CA SER A 144 -24.39 -3.64 11.78
C SER A 144 -23.90 -2.72 12.90
N LEU A 145 -23.09 -1.71 12.56
CA LEU A 145 -22.63 -0.66 13.48
C LEU A 145 -23.65 0.48 13.68
N GLY A 146 -24.79 0.46 12.99
CA GLY A 146 -25.80 1.52 13.02
C GLY A 146 -25.39 2.79 12.27
N ALA A 147 -24.33 2.74 11.46
CA ALA A 147 -23.89 3.86 10.63
C ALA A 147 -24.78 4.04 9.39
N LEU A 148 -25.36 2.96 8.89
CA LEU A 148 -26.33 2.95 7.78
C LEU A 148 -27.71 2.47 8.26
N ASP A 149 -28.78 2.96 7.62
CA ASP A 149 -30.15 2.48 7.78
C ASP A 149 -30.49 1.33 6.80
N GLU A 150 -31.75 0.86 6.82
CA GLU A 150 -32.24 -0.24 5.98
C GLU A 150 -32.22 0.13 4.48
N GLU A 151 -32.33 1.42 4.16
CA GLU A 151 -32.20 1.96 2.81
C GLU A 151 -30.72 2.16 2.38
N GLY A 152 -29.77 1.87 3.25
CA GLY A 152 -28.33 2.02 2.99
C GLY A 152 -27.88 3.47 2.96
N LEU A 153 -28.63 4.37 3.58
CA LEU A 153 -28.34 5.79 3.76
C LEU A 153 -27.71 6.05 5.13
N LEU A 154 -27.03 7.19 5.24
CA LEU A 154 -26.31 7.57 6.45
C LEU A 154 -27.23 7.99 7.59
N THR A 155 -27.12 7.30 8.72
CA THR A 155 -27.82 7.66 9.96
C THR A 155 -27.18 8.89 10.63
N LYS A 156 -27.85 9.44 11.64
CA LYS A 156 -27.26 10.49 12.50
C LYS A 156 -25.98 10.02 13.20
N LEU A 157 -25.87 8.72 13.50
CA LEU A 157 -24.67 8.13 14.08
C LEU A 157 -23.57 8.02 13.03
N GLY A 158 -23.88 7.48 11.85
CA GLY A 158 -22.92 7.37 10.75
C GLY A 158 -22.30 8.71 10.36
N ARG A 159 -23.10 9.79 10.34
CA ARG A 159 -22.60 11.16 10.09
C ARG A 159 -21.66 11.70 11.16
N LYS A 160 -21.71 11.17 12.38
CA LYS A 160 -20.77 11.52 13.46
C LYS A 160 -19.51 10.65 13.43
N MET A 161 -19.58 9.47 12.82
CA MET A 161 -18.45 8.56 12.65
C MET A 161 -17.56 8.97 11.48
N ALA A 162 -18.18 9.50 10.41
CA ALA A 162 -17.50 10.08 9.25
C ALA A 162 -16.82 11.41 9.60
#